data_AF-A0A401YKS1-F1
#
_entry.id   AF-A0A401YKS1-F1
#
_cell.length_a   1.000
_cell.length_b   1.000
_cell.length_c   1.000
_cell.angle_alpha   90.00
_cell.angle_beta   90.00
_cell.angle_gamma   90.00
#
_symmetry.space_group_name_H-M   'P 1'
#
loop_
_entity.id
_entity.type
_entity.pdbx_description
1 polymer ?
#
loop_
_entity_poly.entity_id
_entity_poly.type
_entity_poly.pdbx_seq_one_letter_code
_entity_poly.pdbx_strand_id
1 'polypeptide(L)'
;MEYPAAFALLAALDNAEGEVFARVRGTYAPHLNKTRGLPVALVRSVIRHGSGTDLMKVAARNPHERVTAEVFAQARPAVAVLRFLRHCGSHDELSYLRPMAETTALLDRHLGADPRAWSRLLALLPNARGTVAETIEAAGAGAGGREAIPAPPAAIAVEWRQLLLSAHPEHLAALVAHLRPRTLLDLVHFGAVLPVEVVAETVRRATARQRRTLAAAEYPRAEVFDALIELGEPGLNAVVYANSRVGDRERNLIMAAAGTVPLDPTTVARVLRSDNVRYRRPAVWSGDPSLVRAALLRVRHSTVVVSEAVETWERGGIAALRPLFHNRYRNEQHEPFVSPVQRGVLLGALLGLWDRHGPAEAERLIDDLPLRPGVAAKLRAMCAQGDAGRTRMREECRRAFDKRALRVVRREPLGFRVGAPGHPRTGWPVLLAAHAEEPLDGATARTLSAFPGCPAEILAAADDGTVLRARWPVRGRWCSATGQDHVYTNEARRLRVESAKIPGLAEQVFSGLVPAGKALDVYDRIQRYGPDASLVGAQRERMLAYLREYLGEGIEPRVVAARLAPSFAGTLPELLATAAAAAG
;
A
#
# COMPACT_ATOMS: atom_id res chain seq x y z
N MET A 1 -3.57 15.69 -36.74
CA MET A 1 -4.40 14.99 -35.74
C MET A 1 -3.63 14.93 -34.42
N GLU A 2 -4.26 15.08 -33.25
CA GLU A 2 -3.54 14.79 -32.00
C GLU A 2 -3.39 13.27 -31.80
N TYR A 3 -2.39 12.84 -31.03
CA TYR A 3 -2.15 11.42 -30.75
C TYR A 3 -3.34 10.64 -30.15
N PRO A 4 -4.25 11.22 -29.34
CA PRO A 4 -5.45 10.51 -28.86
C PRO A 4 -6.28 9.89 -29.98
N ALA A 5 -6.65 10.67 -30.99
CA ALA A 5 -7.39 10.19 -32.15
C ALA A 5 -6.60 9.16 -32.97
N ALA A 6 -5.29 9.38 -33.14
CA ALA A 6 -4.43 8.41 -33.84
C ALA A 6 -4.37 7.06 -33.11
N PHE A 7 -4.39 7.06 -31.76
CA PHE A 7 -4.46 5.82 -30.96
C PHE A 7 -5.81 5.12 -31.09
N ALA A 8 -6.91 5.87 -31.19
CA ALA A 8 -8.24 5.31 -31.41
C ALA A 8 -8.34 4.58 -32.76
N LEU A 9 -7.80 5.20 -33.81
CA LEU A 9 -7.72 4.56 -35.13
C LEU A 9 -6.79 3.34 -35.10
N LEU A 10 -5.60 3.48 -34.51
CA LEU A 10 -4.67 2.36 -34.41
C LEU A 10 -5.33 1.17 -33.70
N ALA A 11 -6.07 1.39 -32.62
CA ALA A 11 -6.81 0.35 -31.92
C ALA A 11 -7.90 -0.32 -32.76
N ALA A 12 -8.50 0.39 -33.72
CA ALA A 12 -9.49 -0.16 -34.64
C ALA A 12 -8.85 -0.91 -35.84
N LEU A 13 -7.69 -0.43 -36.31
CA LEU A 13 -6.92 -1.04 -37.39
C LEU A 13 -6.23 -2.33 -36.97
N ASP A 14 -5.82 -2.40 -35.70
CA ASP A 14 -5.04 -3.51 -35.18
C ASP A 14 -5.85 -4.81 -35.13
N ASN A 15 -5.20 -5.92 -35.43
CA ASN A 15 -5.84 -7.23 -35.34
C ASN A 15 -5.74 -7.79 -33.92
N ALA A 16 -6.39 -8.94 -33.67
CA ALA A 16 -6.28 -9.65 -32.39
C ALA A 16 -4.83 -10.05 -32.06
N GLU A 17 -3.97 -10.10 -33.09
CA GLU A 17 -2.53 -10.36 -32.99
C GLU A 17 -1.67 -9.13 -32.69
N GLY A 18 -2.20 -7.90 -32.75
CA GLY A 18 -1.44 -6.69 -32.48
C GLY A 18 -0.38 -6.34 -33.55
N GLU A 19 -0.49 -6.92 -34.74
CA GLU A 19 0.54 -6.86 -35.78
C GLU A 19 0.71 -5.46 -36.37
N VAL A 20 -0.37 -4.68 -36.46
CA VAL A 20 -0.30 -3.31 -36.98
C VAL A 20 0.51 -2.47 -36.01
N PHE A 21 0.19 -2.54 -34.70
CA PHE A 21 0.95 -1.84 -33.67
C PHE A 21 2.43 -2.25 -33.69
N ALA A 22 2.74 -3.55 -33.82
CA ALA A 22 4.12 -4.03 -33.87
C ALA A 22 4.93 -3.35 -34.99
N ARG A 23 4.34 -3.19 -36.17
CA ARG A 23 4.96 -2.56 -37.35
C ARG A 23 5.07 -1.04 -37.28
N VAL A 24 4.21 -0.37 -36.50
CA VAL A 24 4.24 1.09 -36.29
C VAL A 24 4.78 1.51 -34.92
N ARG A 25 5.30 0.56 -34.13
CA ARG A 25 5.72 0.80 -32.74
C ARG A 25 6.69 1.95 -32.62
N GLY A 26 7.67 2.07 -33.53
CA GLY A 26 8.66 3.14 -33.51
C GLY A 26 8.05 4.55 -33.54
N THR A 27 6.92 4.71 -34.23
CA THR A 27 6.17 5.97 -34.33
C THR A 27 5.34 6.23 -33.09
N TYR A 28 4.66 5.21 -32.55
CA TYR A 28 3.65 5.40 -31.50
C TYR A 28 4.18 5.25 -30.07
N ALA A 29 5.16 4.38 -29.83
CA ALA A 29 5.71 4.09 -28.51
C ALA A 29 6.26 5.32 -27.75
N PRO A 30 6.93 6.31 -28.40
CA PRO A 30 7.36 7.53 -27.74
C PRO A 30 6.21 8.39 -27.19
N HIS A 31 4.98 8.13 -27.63
CA HIS A 31 3.81 8.98 -27.37
C HIS A 31 2.73 8.33 -26.51
N LEU A 32 2.92 7.07 -26.08
CA LEU A 32 1.97 6.34 -25.22
C LEU A 32 1.67 7.05 -23.89
N ASN A 33 2.56 7.95 -23.44
CA ASN A 33 2.37 8.73 -22.21
C ASN A 33 1.64 10.07 -22.42
N LYS A 34 1.33 10.46 -23.67
CA LYS A 34 0.69 11.74 -24.00
C LYS A 34 -0.83 11.73 -23.77
N THR A 35 -1.43 10.55 -23.72
CA THR A 35 -2.89 10.37 -23.65
C THR A 35 -3.26 9.56 -22.42
N ARG A 36 -4.29 9.98 -21.68
CA ARG A 36 -4.91 9.16 -20.62
C ARG A 36 -5.96 8.23 -21.22
N GLY A 37 -6.04 7.00 -20.72
CA GLY A 37 -7.13 6.08 -21.03
C GLY A 37 -7.06 5.33 -22.36
N LEU A 38 -5.89 5.15 -22.99
CA LEU A 38 -5.67 4.37 -24.22
C LEU A 38 -6.66 3.20 -24.43
N PRO A 39 -7.16 2.98 -25.66
CA PRO A 39 -8.09 1.90 -25.95
C PRO A 39 -7.55 0.53 -25.51
N VAL A 40 -8.42 -0.33 -24.97
CA VAL A 40 -8.03 -1.67 -24.48
C VAL A 40 -7.35 -2.50 -25.56
N ALA A 41 -7.83 -2.44 -26.81
CA ALA A 41 -7.19 -3.14 -27.92
C ALA A 41 -5.72 -2.75 -28.08
N LEU A 42 -5.40 -1.45 -28.03
CA LEU A 42 -4.04 -0.97 -28.09
C LEU A 42 -3.22 -1.35 -26.84
N VAL A 43 -3.82 -1.31 -25.64
CA VAL A 43 -3.15 -1.78 -24.42
C VAL A 43 -2.74 -3.26 -24.56
N ARG A 44 -3.62 -4.12 -25.10
CA ARG A 44 -3.31 -5.54 -25.37
C ARG A 44 -2.15 -5.68 -26.36
N SER A 45 -2.12 -4.89 -27.43
CA SER A 45 -1.03 -4.91 -28.41
C SER A 45 0.30 -4.43 -27.82
N VAL A 46 0.27 -3.41 -26.95
CA VAL A 46 1.45 -2.97 -26.20
C VAL A 46 1.91 -4.06 -25.23
N ILE A 47 1.00 -4.80 -24.60
CA ILE A 47 1.37 -5.93 -23.74
C ILE A 47 2.07 -7.04 -24.52
N ARG A 48 1.62 -7.30 -25.75
CA ARG A 48 2.18 -8.35 -26.59
C ARG A 48 3.51 -7.99 -27.22
N HIS A 49 3.63 -6.77 -27.76
CA HIS A 49 4.74 -6.35 -28.64
C HIS A 49 5.56 -5.18 -28.09
N GLY A 50 5.12 -4.58 -27.00
CA GLY A 50 5.80 -3.47 -26.35
C GLY A 50 7.04 -3.91 -25.58
N SER A 51 7.96 -2.97 -25.39
CA SER A 51 9.05 -3.11 -24.42
C SER A 51 8.54 -2.92 -22.98
N GLY A 52 9.37 -3.25 -21.99
CA GLY A 52 9.07 -2.93 -20.58
C GLY A 52 8.81 -1.43 -20.36
N THR A 53 9.53 -0.55 -21.09
CA THR A 53 9.31 0.90 -21.07
C THR A 53 7.94 1.29 -21.61
N ASP A 54 7.44 0.58 -22.63
CA ASP A 54 6.12 0.85 -23.20
C ASP A 54 5.01 0.43 -22.24
N LEU A 55 5.17 -0.73 -21.58
CA LEU A 55 4.27 -1.17 -20.51
C LEU A 55 4.18 -0.14 -19.38
N MET A 56 5.32 0.41 -18.94
CA MET A 56 5.35 1.45 -17.89
C MET A 56 4.60 2.72 -18.31
N LYS A 57 4.79 3.20 -19.55
CA LYS A 57 4.08 4.38 -20.08
C LYS A 57 2.57 4.15 -20.10
N VAL A 58 2.13 2.98 -20.58
CA VAL A 58 0.71 2.64 -20.66
C VAL A 58 0.13 2.49 -19.27
N ALA A 59 0.77 1.77 -18.37
CA ALA A 59 0.28 1.58 -17.00
C ALA A 59 0.12 2.91 -16.24
N ALA A 60 1.07 3.85 -16.40
CA ALA A 60 1.01 5.17 -15.75
C ALA A 60 -0.15 6.05 -16.23
N ARG A 61 -0.74 5.77 -17.39
CA ARG A 61 -1.81 6.56 -18.00
C ARG A 61 -3.16 5.84 -18.11
N ASN A 62 -3.18 4.56 -17.77
CA ASN A 62 -4.36 3.70 -17.85
C ASN A 62 -4.68 2.96 -16.54
N PRO A 63 -4.64 3.63 -15.37
CA PRO A 63 -5.17 3.04 -14.17
C PRO A 63 -6.70 3.10 -14.22
N HIS A 64 -7.33 2.18 -14.94
CA HIS A 64 -8.78 2.04 -14.87
C HIS A 64 -9.16 0.58 -14.65
N GLU A 65 -9.98 0.30 -13.63
CA GLU A 65 -10.41 -1.05 -13.25
C GLU A 65 -10.98 -1.87 -14.42
N ARG A 66 -11.85 -1.27 -15.25
CA ARG A 66 -12.38 -1.95 -16.45
C ARG A 66 -11.29 -2.34 -17.46
N VAL A 67 -10.33 -1.45 -17.69
CA VAL A 67 -9.23 -1.69 -18.63
C VAL A 67 -8.34 -2.80 -18.10
N THR A 68 -7.98 -2.74 -16.81
CA THR A 68 -7.12 -3.75 -16.20
C THR A 68 -7.82 -5.10 -16.06
N ALA A 69 -9.13 -5.15 -15.82
CA ALA A 69 -9.92 -6.38 -15.82
C ALA A 69 -9.99 -7.00 -17.23
N GLU A 70 -10.29 -6.22 -18.27
CA GLU A 70 -10.34 -6.75 -19.65
C GLU A 70 -8.95 -7.19 -20.14
N VAL A 71 -7.90 -6.44 -19.78
CA VAL A 71 -6.51 -6.83 -20.02
C VAL A 71 -6.17 -8.13 -19.30
N PHE A 72 -6.55 -8.27 -18.03
CA PHE A 72 -6.28 -9.50 -17.28
C PHE A 72 -6.96 -10.71 -17.92
N ALA A 73 -8.21 -10.55 -18.35
CA ALA A 73 -9.01 -11.62 -18.96
C ALA A 73 -8.50 -12.05 -20.35
N GLN A 74 -7.98 -11.12 -21.16
CA GLN A 74 -7.76 -11.38 -22.59
C GLN A 74 -6.33 -11.17 -23.08
N ALA A 75 -5.50 -10.43 -22.36
CA ALA A 75 -4.16 -10.12 -22.81
C ALA A 75 -3.20 -11.31 -22.61
N ARG A 76 -2.20 -11.35 -23.48
CA ARG A 76 -1.15 -12.37 -23.51
C ARG A 76 0.17 -11.73 -23.91
N PRO A 77 1.33 -12.23 -23.43
CA PRO A 77 1.52 -13.39 -22.53
C PRO A 77 1.33 -13.07 -21.04
N ALA A 78 1.01 -14.08 -20.23
CA ALA A 78 0.73 -13.97 -18.78
C ALA A 78 1.77 -13.13 -18.00
N VAL A 79 3.07 -13.34 -18.23
CA VAL A 79 4.15 -12.58 -17.57
C VAL A 79 4.08 -11.08 -17.88
N ALA A 80 3.78 -10.71 -19.13
CA ALA A 80 3.64 -9.32 -19.52
C ALA A 80 2.41 -8.67 -18.88
N VAL A 81 1.32 -9.44 -18.73
CA VAL A 81 0.11 -9.00 -18.01
C VAL A 81 0.41 -8.75 -16.53
N LEU A 82 1.09 -9.67 -15.83
CA LEU A 82 1.46 -9.49 -14.43
C LEU A 82 2.34 -8.25 -14.22
N ARG A 83 3.30 -8.01 -15.13
CA ARG A 83 4.14 -6.80 -15.15
C ARG A 83 3.32 -5.53 -15.32
N PHE A 84 2.43 -5.53 -16.32
CA PHE A 84 1.54 -4.41 -16.59
C PHE A 84 0.69 -4.07 -15.36
N LEU A 85 0.04 -5.08 -14.77
CA LEU A 85 -0.79 -4.91 -13.58
C LEU A 85 0.03 -4.35 -12.41
N ARG A 86 1.22 -4.88 -12.14
CA ARG A 86 2.11 -4.35 -11.09
C ARG A 86 2.41 -2.86 -11.30
N HIS A 87 2.66 -2.45 -12.54
CA HIS A 87 2.87 -1.03 -12.85
C HIS A 87 1.60 -0.20 -12.67
N CYS A 88 0.41 -0.72 -13.01
CA CYS A 88 -0.86 -0.05 -12.73
C CYS A 88 -1.05 0.16 -11.23
N GLY A 89 -0.83 -0.88 -10.43
CA GLY A 89 -0.89 -0.80 -8.97
C GLY A 89 -0.03 0.34 -8.46
N SER A 90 1.22 0.46 -8.91
CA SER A 90 2.09 1.56 -8.45
C SER A 90 1.58 2.98 -8.74
N HIS A 91 0.59 3.17 -9.62
CA HIS A 91 0.01 4.49 -9.94
C HIS A 91 -1.41 4.68 -9.37
N ASP A 92 -2.20 3.61 -9.31
CA ASP A 92 -3.55 3.58 -8.78
C ASP A 92 -3.88 2.20 -8.22
N GLU A 93 -4.30 2.21 -6.97
CA GLU A 93 -4.54 1.00 -6.21
C GLU A 93 -5.76 0.25 -6.73
N LEU A 94 -6.86 0.96 -7.02
CA LEU A 94 -8.15 0.37 -7.38
C LEU A 94 -8.07 -0.44 -8.67
N SER A 95 -7.34 0.07 -9.65
CA SER A 95 -7.12 -0.61 -10.93
C SER A 95 -6.38 -1.94 -10.81
N TYR A 96 -5.67 -2.15 -9.70
CA TYR A 96 -4.95 -3.39 -9.46
C TYR A 96 -5.75 -4.38 -8.62
N LEU A 97 -6.68 -3.91 -7.79
CA LEU A 97 -7.39 -4.76 -6.84
C LEU A 97 -8.20 -5.87 -7.51
N ARG A 98 -8.99 -5.54 -8.53
CA ARG A 98 -9.88 -6.51 -9.18
C ARG A 98 -9.16 -7.65 -9.88
N PRO A 99 -8.20 -7.38 -10.81
CA PRO A 99 -7.44 -8.45 -11.46
C PRO A 99 -6.74 -9.39 -10.47
N MET A 100 -6.25 -8.85 -9.35
CA MET A 100 -5.56 -9.66 -8.37
C MET A 100 -6.49 -10.48 -7.48
N ALA A 101 -7.70 -10.00 -7.17
CA ALA A 101 -8.69 -10.86 -6.52
C ALA A 101 -9.15 -12.00 -7.44
N GLU A 102 -9.30 -11.74 -8.74
CA GLU A 102 -9.54 -12.79 -9.74
C GLU A 102 -8.34 -13.76 -9.80
N THR A 103 -7.11 -13.25 -9.71
CA THR A 103 -5.90 -14.08 -9.59
C THR A 103 -5.94 -14.95 -8.33
N THR A 104 -6.29 -14.40 -7.17
CA THR A 104 -6.44 -15.15 -5.92
C THR A 104 -7.47 -16.27 -6.07
N ALA A 105 -8.64 -15.99 -6.64
CA ALA A 105 -9.67 -17.00 -6.87
C ALA A 105 -9.20 -18.13 -7.82
N LEU A 106 -8.41 -17.80 -8.86
CA LEU A 106 -7.83 -18.80 -9.75
C LEU A 106 -6.77 -19.66 -9.04
N LEU A 107 -5.89 -19.04 -8.25
CA LEU A 107 -4.87 -19.75 -7.48
C LEU A 107 -5.52 -20.70 -6.45
N ASP A 108 -6.56 -20.22 -5.77
CA ASP A 108 -7.36 -20.99 -4.81
C ASP A 108 -7.99 -22.22 -5.46
N ARG A 109 -8.73 -22.00 -6.56
CA ARG A 109 -9.46 -23.05 -7.28
C ARG A 109 -8.54 -24.10 -7.92
N HIS A 110 -7.43 -23.68 -8.52
CA HIS A 110 -6.63 -24.57 -9.38
C HIS A 110 -5.34 -25.08 -8.74
N LEU A 111 -4.73 -24.33 -7.81
CA LEU A 111 -3.47 -24.75 -7.17
C LEU A 111 -3.65 -25.12 -5.71
N GLY A 112 -4.52 -24.40 -4.99
CA GLY A 112 -4.70 -24.56 -3.56
C GLY A 112 -3.37 -24.52 -2.80
N ALA A 113 -3.19 -25.44 -1.86
CA ALA A 113 -1.96 -25.68 -1.11
C ALA A 113 -1.00 -26.69 -1.78
N ASP A 114 -1.27 -27.21 -2.99
CA ASP A 114 -0.46 -28.29 -3.59
C ASP A 114 0.92 -27.76 -4.06
N PRO A 115 2.03 -28.12 -3.38
CA PRO A 115 3.36 -27.64 -3.77
C PRO A 115 3.76 -28.09 -5.18
N ARG A 116 3.23 -29.21 -5.68
CA ARG A 116 3.53 -29.71 -7.03
C ARG A 116 2.88 -28.80 -8.09
N ALA A 117 1.63 -28.39 -7.88
CA ALA A 117 0.94 -27.42 -8.74
C ALA A 117 1.68 -26.07 -8.79
N TRP A 118 2.11 -25.56 -7.64
CA TRP A 118 2.93 -24.35 -7.57
C TRP A 118 4.28 -24.50 -8.29
N SER A 119 4.96 -25.65 -8.13
CA SER A 119 6.19 -25.93 -8.88
C SER A 119 5.96 -26.01 -10.39
N ARG A 120 4.81 -26.51 -10.86
CA ARG A 120 4.45 -26.53 -12.29
C ARG A 120 4.18 -25.12 -12.81
N LEU A 121 3.42 -24.31 -12.06
CA LEU A 121 3.19 -22.91 -12.39
C LEU A 121 4.53 -22.17 -12.58
N LEU A 122 5.47 -22.34 -11.66
CA LEU A 122 6.79 -21.72 -11.77
C LEU A 122 7.55 -22.13 -13.03
N ALA A 123 7.45 -23.40 -13.45
CA ALA A 123 8.10 -23.92 -14.64
C ALA A 123 7.44 -23.43 -15.95
N LEU A 124 6.11 -23.27 -15.96
CA LEU A 124 5.33 -22.83 -17.12
C LEU A 124 5.47 -21.32 -17.37
N LEU A 125 5.52 -20.53 -16.30
CA LEU A 125 5.41 -19.07 -16.35
C LEU A 125 6.37 -18.38 -17.36
N PRO A 126 7.67 -18.74 -17.48
CA PRO A 126 8.58 -18.06 -18.41
C PRO A 126 8.17 -18.17 -19.88
N ASN A 127 7.50 -19.27 -20.27
CA ASN A 127 7.15 -19.59 -21.66
C ASN A 127 5.64 -19.54 -21.92
N ALA A 128 4.86 -19.08 -20.95
CA ALA A 128 3.40 -19.02 -21.04
C ALA A 128 2.96 -18.04 -22.13
N ARG A 129 2.44 -18.57 -23.25
CA ARG A 129 1.88 -17.78 -24.35
C ARG A 129 0.42 -17.37 -24.13
N GLY A 130 -0.25 -18.02 -23.19
CA GLY A 130 -1.65 -17.79 -22.85
C GLY A 130 -1.87 -16.62 -21.89
N THR A 131 -3.11 -16.50 -21.44
CA THR A 131 -3.53 -15.56 -20.39
C THR A 131 -3.03 -16.02 -19.01
N VAL A 132 -3.20 -15.16 -17.99
CA VAL A 132 -2.87 -15.52 -16.60
C VAL A 132 -3.75 -16.69 -16.12
N ALA A 133 -5.05 -16.67 -16.44
CA ALA A 133 -5.99 -17.73 -16.09
C ALA A 133 -5.61 -19.07 -16.73
N GLU A 134 -5.40 -19.09 -18.05
CA GLU A 134 -4.99 -20.30 -18.79
C GLU A 134 -3.69 -20.90 -18.22
N THR A 135 -2.74 -20.04 -17.81
CA THR A 135 -1.47 -20.50 -17.25
C THR A 135 -1.64 -21.14 -15.87
N ILE A 136 -2.50 -20.58 -15.01
CA ILE A 136 -2.81 -21.12 -13.69
C ILE A 136 -3.62 -22.42 -13.81
N GLU A 137 -4.62 -22.45 -14.69
CA GLU A 137 -5.43 -23.63 -14.99
C GLU A 137 -4.57 -24.80 -15.50
N ALA A 138 -3.69 -24.53 -16.47
CA ALA A 138 -2.77 -25.53 -17.00
C ALA A 138 -1.81 -26.07 -15.93
N ALA A 139 -1.34 -25.22 -15.02
CA ALA A 139 -0.52 -25.64 -13.89
C ALA A 139 -1.32 -26.56 -12.93
N GLY A 140 -2.58 -26.23 -12.63
CA GLY A 140 -3.45 -27.04 -11.79
C GLY A 140 -3.77 -28.42 -12.40
N ALA A 141 -4.13 -28.46 -13.67
CA ALA A 141 -4.51 -29.69 -14.38
C ALA A 141 -3.33 -30.60 -14.78
N GLY A 142 -2.10 -30.07 -14.80
CA GLY A 142 -0.92 -30.82 -15.26
C GLY A 142 -0.52 -31.97 -14.32
N ALA A 143 -0.02 -33.06 -14.90
CA ALA A 143 0.66 -34.13 -14.15
C ALA A 143 2.11 -33.76 -13.82
N GLY A 144 2.66 -34.36 -12.75
CA GLY A 144 4.07 -34.15 -12.32
C GLY A 144 4.24 -32.97 -11.36
N GLY A 145 5.38 -32.27 -11.43
CA GLY A 145 5.76 -31.24 -10.46
C GLY A 145 6.61 -31.78 -9.31
N ARG A 146 7.13 -30.89 -8.47
CA ARG A 146 8.01 -31.22 -7.34
C ARG A 146 7.41 -30.72 -6.05
N GLU A 147 7.53 -31.50 -4.98
CA GLU A 147 7.16 -31.04 -3.63
C GLU A 147 8.11 -29.95 -3.13
N ALA A 148 9.41 -30.03 -3.44
CA ALA A 148 10.34 -28.95 -3.18
C ALA A 148 10.29 -27.94 -4.34
N ILE A 149 9.71 -26.76 -4.10
CA ILE A 149 9.57 -25.72 -5.11
C ILE A 149 10.96 -25.15 -5.44
N PRO A 150 11.38 -25.13 -6.72
CA PRO A 150 12.70 -24.63 -7.10
C PRO A 150 12.81 -23.11 -6.92
N ALA A 151 14.03 -22.60 -6.95
CA ALA A 151 14.24 -21.16 -6.98
C ALA A 151 13.70 -20.58 -8.30
N PRO A 152 13.00 -19.43 -8.26
CA PRO A 152 12.47 -18.84 -9.48
C PRO A 152 13.61 -18.31 -10.36
N PRO A 153 13.55 -18.49 -11.70
CA PRO A 153 14.45 -17.82 -12.62
C PRO A 153 14.41 -16.30 -12.43
N ALA A 154 15.56 -15.63 -12.52
CA ALA A 154 15.67 -14.19 -12.27
C ALA A 154 14.70 -13.36 -13.14
N ALA A 155 14.46 -13.79 -14.39
CA ALA A 155 13.58 -13.12 -15.34
C ALA A 155 12.10 -13.06 -14.90
N ILE A 156 11.66 -13.96 -14.02
CA ILE A 156 10.26 -14.04 -13.54
C ILE A 156 10.14 -13.98 -12.02
N ALA A 157 11.23 -13.70 -11.29
CA ALA A 157 11.24 -13.76 -9.83
C ALA A 157 10.24 -12.78 -9.19
N VAL A 158 9.99 -11.63 -9.83
CA VAL A 158 9.05 -10.62 -9.32
C VAL A 158 7.60 -11.05 -9.58
N GLU A 159 7.30 -11.57 -10.77
CA GLU A 159 5.97 -12.07 -11.13
C GLU A 159 5.62 -13.32 -10.32
N TRP A 160 6.59 -14.20 -10.08
CA TRP A 160 6.43 -15.34 -9.18
C TRP A 160 6.09 -14.91 -7.75
N ARG A 161 6.82 -13.91 -7.22
CA ARG A 161 6.52 -13.34 -5.90
C ARG A 161 5.12 -12.70 -5.85
N GLN A 162 4.69 -12.08 -6.95
CA GLN A 162 3.34 -11.55 -7.12
C GLN A 162 2.26 -12.61 -6.98
N LEU A 163 2.45 -13.77 -7.61
CA LEU A 163 1.50 -14.87 -7.50
C LEU A 163 1.49 -15.44 -6.07
N LEU A 164 2.66 -15.61 -5.44
CA LEU A 164 2.74 -16.08 -4.04
C LEU A 164 2.06 -15.11 -3.06
N LEU A 165 2.24 -13.79 -3.23
CA LEU A 165 1.59 -12.78 -2.40
C LEU A 165 0.07 -12.69 -2.62
N SER A 166 -0.40 -13.17 -3.77
CA SER A 166 -1.82 -13.25 -4.11
C SER A 166 -2.47 -14.56 -3.64
N ALA A 167 -1.69 -15.52 -3.15
CA ALA A 167 -2.22 -16.77 -2.61
C ALA A 167 -3.05 -16.53 -1.34
N HIS A 168 -4.05 -17.40 -1.10
CA HIS A 168 -4.74 -17.43 0.19
C HIS A 168 -3.73 -17.70 1.33
N PRO A 169 -3.82 -17.02 2.49
CA PRO A 169 -2.83 -17.16 3.57
C PRO A 169 -2.64 -18.59 4.05
N GLU A 170 -3.72 -19.37 4.10
CA GLU A 170 -3.66 -20.77 4.53
C GLU A 170 -2.88 -21.63 3.54
N HIS A 171 -3.07 -21.40 2.24
CA HIS A 171 -2.29 -22.05 1.19
C HIS A 171 -0.82 -21.64 1.27
N LEU A 172 -0.55 -20.34 1.42
CA LEU A 172 0.82 -19.85 1.56
C LEU A 172 1.51 -20.42 2.80
N ALA A 173 0.80 -20.53 3.92
CA ALA A 173 1.29 -21.15 5.15
C ALA A 173 1.63 -22.63 4.96
N ALA A 174 0.76 -23.40 4.29
CA ALA A 174 1.03 -24.79 3.95
C ALA A 174 2.25 -24.96 3.02
N LEU A 175 2.47 -24.00 2.11
CA LEU A 175 3.61 -24.01 1.20
C LEU A 175 4.95 -23.68 1.88
N VAL A 176 4.97 -23.14 3.10
CA VAL A 176 6.21 -22.68 3.75
C VAL A 176 7.28 -23.77 3.79
N ALA A 177 6.91 -25.01 4.11
CA ALA A 177 7.84 -26.15 4.19
C ALA A 177 8.45 -26.52 2.82
N HIS A 178 7.81 -26.10 1.73
CA HIS A 178 8.18 -26.41 0.35
C HIS A 178 8.95 -25.27 -0.33
N LEU A 179 8.98 -24.08 0.27
CA LEU A 179 9.63 -22.89 -0.26
C LEU A 179 11.11 -22.81 0.16
N ARG A 180 11.93 -22.22 -0.71
CA ARG A 180 13.33 -21.94 -0.39
C ARG A 180 13.44 -20.83 0.67
N PRO A 181 14.44 -20.87 1.57
CA PRO A 181 14.64 -19.82 2.58
C PRO A 181 14.74 -18.41 2.01
N ARG A 182 15.36 -18.26 0.82
CA ARG A 182 15.44 -16.96 0.14
C ARG A 182 14.07 -16.45 -0.31
N THR A 183 13.18 -17.33 -0.76
CA THR A 183 11.80 -16.98 -1.14
C THR A 183 11.00 -16.57 0.09
N LEU A 184 11.14 -17.30 1.21
CA LEU A 184 10.50 -16.92 2.47
C LEU A 184 10.97 -15.55 2.96
N LEU A 185 12.28 -15.27 2.91
CA LEU A 185 12.82 -13.97 3.27
C LEU A 185 12.25 -12.85 2.40
N ASP A 186 12.13 -13.08 1.09
CA ASP A 186 11.49 -12.14 0.18
C ASP A 186 10.01 -11.92 0.57
N LEU A 187 9.25 -12.99 0.84
CA LEU A 187 7.86 -12.89 1.29
C LEU A 187 7.73 -12.07 2.59
N VAL A 188 8.59 -12.32 3.57
CA VAL A 188 8.65 -11.54 4.82
C VAL A 188 8.98 -10.06 4.54
N HIS A 189 9.95 -9.79 3.67
CA HIS A 189 10.33 -8.43 3.28
C HIS A 189 9.18 -7.64 2.63
N PHE A 190 8.36 -8.31 1.83
CA PHE A 190 7.22 -7.71 1.13
C PHE A 190 5.89 -7.84 1.89
N GLY A 191 5.93 -8.25 3.16
CA GLY A 191 4.76 -8.21 4.04
C GLY A 191 3.72 -9.32 3.81
N ALA A 192 4.15 -10.49 3.32
CA ALA A 192 3.29 -11.66 3.22
C ALA A 192 2.66 -12.04 4.57
N VAL A 193 1.44 -12.57 4.52
CA VAL A 193 0.78 -13.12 5.72
C VAL A 193 1.31 -14.53 5.94
N LEU A 194 2.16 -14.70 6.95
CA LEU A 194 2.78 -15.97 7.32
C LEU A 194 2.56 -16.23 8.81
N PRO A 195 2.59 -17.49 9.26
CA PRO A 195 2.59 -17.80 10.69
C PRO A 195 3.72 -17.05 11.42
N VAL A 196 3.44 -16.56 12.63
CA VAL A 196 4.37 -15.72 13.40
C VAL A 196 5.69 -16.44 13.65
N GLU A 197 5.62 -17.74 13.90
CA GLU A 197 6.76 -18.61 14.15
C GLU A 197 7.66 -18.71 12.91
N VAL A 198 7.06 -18.75 11.72
CA VAL A 198 7.78 -18.76 10.44
C VAL A 198 8.47 -17.41 10.20
N VAL A 199 7.81 -16.29 10.51
CA VAL A 199 8.41 -14.95 10.42
C VAL A 199 9.60 -14.85 11.36
N ALA A 200 9.42 -15.23 12.64
CA ALA A 200 10.48 -15.20 13.65
C ALA A 200 11.68 -16.07 13.27
N GLU A 201 11.44 -17.30 12.80
CA GLU A 201 12.50 -18.19 12.33
C GLU A 201 13.24 -17.62 11.11
N THR A 202 12.50 -17.04 10.16
CA THR A 202 13.08 -16.43 8.95
C THR A 202 13.98 -15.25 9.31
N VAL A 203 13.55 -14.39 10.23
CA VAL A 203 14.35 -13.26 10.74
C VAL A 203 15.59 -13.77 11.49
N ARG A 204 15.45 -14.82 12.31
CA ARG A 204 16.57 -15.41 13.05
C ARG A 204 17.61 -16.05 12.15
N ARG A 205 17.20 -16.72 11.06
CA ARG A 205 18.13 -17.30 10.08
C ARG A 205 18.73 -16.29 9.10
N ALA A 206 18.13 -15.11 8.96
CA ALA A 206 18.62 -14.07 8.06
C ALA A 206 20.01 -13.58 8.49
N THR A 207 20.85 -13.26 7.50
CA THR A 207 22.16 -12.64 7.76
C THR A 207 22.01 -11.22 8.30
N ALA A 208 23.04 -10.67 8.94
CA ALA A 208 23.01 -9.31 9.47
C ALA A 208 22.62 -8.26 8.41
N ARG A 209 23.11 -8.42 7.17
CA ARG A 209 22.73 -7.56 6.03
C ARG A 209 21.25 -7.68 5.70
N GLN A 210 20.70 -8.90 5.68
CA GLN A 210 19.29 -9.14 5.39
C GLN A 210 18.38 -8.60 6.50
N ARG A 211 18.73 -8.78 7.78
CA ARG A 211 18.00 -8.20 8.91
C ARG A 211 17.93 -6.67 8.84
N ARG A 212 19.05 -6.01 8.51
CA ARG A 212 19.05 -4.55 8.26
C ARG A 212 18.14 -4.16 7.11
N THR A 213 18.11 -4.94 6.02
CA THR A 213 17.18 -4.72 4.90
C THR A 213 15.72 -4.91 5.32
N LEU A 214 15.40 -5.87 6.19
CA LEU A 214 14.07 -6.05 6.76
C LEU A 214 13.68 -4.89 7.69
N ALA A 215 14.59 -4.45 8.57
CA ALA A 215 14.35 -3.32 9.48
C ALA A 215 14.08 -2.01 8.73
N ALA A 216 14.72 -1.81 7.58
CA ALA A 216 14.52 -0.65 6.71
C ALA A 216 13.40 -0.84 5.66
N ALA A 217 12.74 -2.00 5.64
CA ALA A 217 11.76 -2.31 4.61
C ALA A 217 10.54 -1.37 4.70
N GLU A 218 9.92 -1.11 3.55
CA GLU A 218 8.76 -0.22 3.46
C GLU A 218 7.44 -0.92 3.84
N TYR A 219 7.35 -2.23 3.62
CA TYR A 219 6.13 -3.02 3.80
C TYR A 219 6.21 -4.17 4.82
N PRO A 220 7.16 -4.21 5.77
CA PRO A 220 7.20 -5.30 6.74
C PRO A 220 5.98 -5.19 7.65
N ARG A 221 5.43 -6.35 8.02
CA ARG A 221 4.36 -6.40 9.01
C ARG A 221 4.93 -6.24 10.42
N ALA A 222 4.05 -5.98 11.40
CA ALA A 222 4.44 -5.77 12.79
C ALA A 222 5.22 -6.96 13.37
N GLU A 223 4.85 -8.18 12.99
CA GLU A 223 5.47 -9.42 13.45
C GLU A 223 6.95 -9.50 13.03
N VAL A 224 7.31 -8.87 11.90
CA VAL A 224 8.71 -8.76 11.45
C VAL A 224 9.49 -7.84 12.37
N PHE A 225 8.91 -6.69 12.75
CA PHE A 225 9.56 -5.76 13.67
C PHE A 225 9.70 -6.35 15.07
N ASP A 226 8.68 -7.06 15.55
CA ASP A 226 8.73 -7.77 16.83
C ASP A 226 9.90 -8.76 16.84
N ALA A 227 9.98 -9.62 15.82
CA ALA A 227 11.09 -10.57 15.68
C ALA A 227 12.46 -9.89 15.55
N LEU A 228 12.56 -8.72 14.92
CA LEU A 228 13.83 -7.96 14.82
C LEU A 228 14.21 -7.32 16.18
N ILE A 229 13.24 -6.82 16.94
CA ILE A 229 13.45 -6.21 18.26
C ILE A 229 13.85 -7.27 19.29
N GLU A 230 13.24 -8.45 19.24
CA GLU A 230 13.54 -9.60 20.11
C GLU A 230 14.98 -10.11 19.98
N LEU A 231 15.65 -9.86 18.85
CA LEU A 231 17.08 -10.18 18.71
C LEU A 231 17.96 -9.36 19.65
N GLY A 232 17.45 -8.25 20.20
CA GLY A 232 18.17 -7.44 21.19
C GLY A 232 19.42 -6.75 20.64
N GLU A 233 19.53 -6.56 19.32
CA GLU A 233 20.66 -5.92 18.67
C GLU A 233 20.48 -4.38 18.62
N PRO A 234 21.30 -3.57 19.33
CA PRO A 234 21.12 -2.11 19.38
C PRO A 234 21.11 -1.44 18.01
N GLY A 235 22.06 -1.80 17.13
CA GLY A 235 22.16 -1.22 15.79
C GLY A 235 20.97 -1.59 14.89
N LEU A 236 20.32 -2.73 15.12
CA LEU A 236 19.11 -3.11 14.39
C LEU A 236 17.89 -2.36 14.91
N ASN A 237 17.75 -2.27 16.24
CA ASN A 237 16.74 -1.45 16.89
C ASN A 237 16.81 0.01 16.44
N ALA A 238 18.02 0.55 16.21
CA ALA A 238 18.18 1.90 15.66
C ALA A 238 17.56 2.07 14.27
N VAL A 239 17.74 1.08 13.38
CA VAL A 239 17.17 1.09 12.03
C VAL A 239 15.64 0.97 12.10
N VAL A 240 15.11 0.05 12.93
CA VAL A 240 13.67 -0.08 13.16
C VAL A 240 13.08 1.22 13.72
N TYR A 241 13.71 1.81 14.73
CA TYR A 241 13.26 3.07 15.34
C TYR A 241 13.18 4.23 14.34
N ALA A 242 14.18 4.29 13.45
CA ALA A 242 14.30 5.31 12.42
C ALA A 242 13.34 5.12 11.24
N ASN A 243 12.79 3.92 11.04
CA ASN A 243 11.90 3.62 9.93
C ASN A 243 10.58 4.40 10.09
N SER A 244 10.18 5.14 9.04
CA SER A 244 8.99 6.00 9.06
C SER A 244 7.67 5.21 9.07
N ARG A 245 7.71 3.93 8.70
CA ARG A 245 6.57 3.00 8.66
C ARG A 245 6.30 2.33 10.00
N VAL A 246 7.28 2.36 10.91
CA VAL A 246 7.16 1.81 12.26
C VAL A 246 6.23 2.69 13.11
N GLY A 247 5.38 2.06 13.93
CA GLY A 247 4.42 2.72 14.80
C GLY A 247 5.00 3.16 16.13
N ASP A 248 4.15 3.76 16.98
CA ASP A 248 4.54 4.10 18.36
C ASP A 248 4.77 2.84 19.20
N ARG A 249 4.07 1.72 18.91
CA ARG A 249 4.19 0.46 19.64
C ARG A 249 5.63 -0.07 19.62
N GLU A 250 6.19 -0.28 18.43
CA GLU A 250 7.52 -0.85 18.27
C GLU A 250 8.60 0.10 18.84
N ARG A 251 8.45 1.42 18.65
CA ARG A 251 9.35 2.40 19.27
C ARG A 251 9.26 2.38 20.80
N ASN A 252 8.08 2.19 21.36
CA ASN A 252 7.89 2.04 22.81
C ASN A 252 8.55 0.76 23.30
N LEU A 253 8.47 -0.36 22.55
CA LEU A 253 9.16 -1.61 22.89
C LEU A 253 10.67 -1.41 22.95
N ILE A 254 11.26 -0.75 21.93
CA ILE A 254 12.69 -0.44 21.89
C ILE A 254 13.11 0.43 23.08
N MET A 255 12.32 1.47 23.39
CA MET A 255 12.61 2.36 24.53
C MET A 255 12.44 1.65 25.87
N ALA A 256 11.37 0.89 26.07
CA ALA A 256 11.15 0.12 27.29
C ALA A 256 12.29 -0.88 27.53
N ALA A 257 12.82 -1.49 26.47
CA ALA A 257 13.95 -2.41 26.52
C ALA A 257 15.30 -1.75 26.79
N ALA A 258 15.40 -0.41 26.84
CA ALA A 258 16.68 0.33 26.95
C ALA A 258 17.55 -0.05 28.17
N GLY A 259 16.99 -0.75 29.15
CA GLY A 259 17.64 -1.11 30.42
C GLY A 259 18.26 -2.49 30.37
N THR A 260 17.82 -3.31 29.42
CA THR A 260 18.36 -4.64 29.15
C THR A 260 19.12 -4.68 27.82
N VAL A 261 18.70 -3.85 26.86
CA VAL A 261 19.34 -3.66 25.55
C VAL A 261 19.75 -2.20 25.44
N PRO A 262 21.05 -1.86 25.39
CA PRO A 262 21.47 -0.46 25.33
C PRO A 262 20.94 0.19 24.04
N LEU A 263 20.54 1.46 24.14
CA LEU A 263 20.12 2.22 22.97
C LEU A 263 21.34 2.56 22.10
N ASP A 264 21.17 2.43 20.79
CA ASP A 264 22.19 2.88 19.84
C ASP A 264 22.37 4.42 19.93
N PRO A 265 23.61 4.95 19.90
CA PRO A 265 23.87 6.38 19.98
C PRO A 265 23.11 7.22 18.94
N THR A 266 22.85 6.66 17.74
CA THR A 266 22.08 7.36 16.70
C THR A 266 20.60 7.50 17.06
N THR A 267 20.06 6.55 17.84
CA THR A 267 18.69 6.62 18.36
C THR A 267 18.58 7.71 19.43
N VAL A 268 19.53 7.73 20.36
CA VAL A 268 19.62 8.77 21.42
C VAL A 268 19.74 10.15 20.78
N ALA A 269 20.69 10.33 19.85
CA ALA A 269 20.87 11.59 19.14
C ALA A 269 19.62 12.01 18.36
N ARG A 270 18.90 11.06 17.73
CA ARG A 270 17.66 11.35 17.02
C ARG A 270 16.56 11.86 17.95
N VAL A 271 16.39 11.25 19.11
CA VAL A 271 15.42 11.68 20.13
C VAL A 271 15.76 13.08 20.62
N LEU A 272 17.03 13.33 20.94
CA LEU A 272 17.49 14.60 21.50
C LEU A 272 17.57 15.73 20.48
N ARG A 273 17.57 15.46 19.18
CA ARG A 273 17.65 16.50 18.13
C ARG A 273 16.35 16.71 17.35
N SER A 274 15.44 15.75 17.34
CA SER A 274 14.24 15.83 16.50
C SER A 274 13.10 16.59 17.20
N ASP A 275 12.50 17.55 16.50
CA ASP A 275 11.25 18.18 16.90
C ASP A 275 10.03 17.25 16.75
N ASN A 276 10.14 16.24 15.89
CA ASN A 276 9.10 15.28 15.57
C ASN A 276 8.71 14.43 16.79
N VAL A 277 7.50 14.69 17.27
CA VAL A 277 6.91 14.02 18.44
C VAL A 277 6.89 12.50 18.31
N ARG A 278 6.82 11.94 17.09
CA ARG A 278 6.83 10.48 16.87
C ARG A 278 8.15 9.82 17.28
N TYR A 279 9.27 10.53 17.16
CA TYR A 279 10.56 10.04 17.60
C TYR A 279 10.86 10.36 19.06
N ARG A 280 10.22 11.37 19.65
CA ARG A 280 10.49 11.75 21.04
C ARG A 280 9.59 11.06 22.04
N ARG A 281 8.29 11.00 21.76
CA ARG A 281 7.30 10.50 22.71
C ARG A 281 7.59 9.09 23.23
N PRO A 282 8.07 8.13 22.42
CA PRO A 282 8.40 6.80 22.92
C PRO A 282 9.49 6.79 24.00
N ALA A 283 10.36 7.80 24.02
CA ALA A 283 11.44 7.90 24.99
C ALA A 283 10.95 8.13 26.44
N VAL A 284 9.65 8.37 26.65
CA VAL A 284 9.03 8.33 27.99
C VAL A 284 9.18 6.96 28.66
N TRP A 285 9.38 5.90 27.88
CA TRP A 285 9.55 4.53 28.37
C TRP A 285 11.03 4.16 28.58
N SER A 286 11.97 5.03 28.21
CA SER A 286 13.39 4.70 28.27
C SER A 286 13.91 4.52 29.68
N GLY A 287 13.26 5.10 30.70
CA GLY A 287 13.79 5.17 32.05
C GLY A 287 15.10 5.97 32.16
N ASP A 288 15.57 6.59 31.07
CA ASP A 288 16.73 7.48 31.04
C ASP A 288 16.26 8.92 31.32
N PRO A 289 16.82 9.61 32.32
CA PRO A 289 16.40 10.95 32.75
C PRO A 289 16.31 11.98 31.63
N SER A 290 17.30 12.01 30.75
CA SER A 290 17.45 13.01 29.69
C SER A 290 16.47 12.72 28.55
N LEU A 291 16.30 11.45 28.19
CA LEU A 291 15.35 10.98 27.18
C LEU A 291 13.88 11.12 27.62
N VAL A 292 13.55 10.82 28.87
CA VAL A 292 12.19 11.01 29.42
C VAL A 292 11.81 12.49 29.37
N ARG A 293 12.74 13.39 29.73
CA ARG A 293 12.50 14.84 29.66
C ARG A 293 12.40 15.34 28.22
N ALA A 294 13.25 14.86 27.32
CA ALA A 294 13.13 15.15 25.89
C ALA A 294 11.75 14.76 25.33
N ALA A 295 11.19 13.62 25.77
CA ALA A 295 9.86 13.16 25.39
C ALA A 295 8.73 14.10 25.88
N LEU A 296 8.91 14.70 27.06
CA LEU A 296 7.92 15.56 27.71
C LEU A 296 8.13 17.05 27.42
N LEU A 297 9.19 17.43 26.70
CA LEU A 297 9.50 18.82 26.38
C LEU A 297 8.51 19.42 25.36
N ARG A 298 8.09 20.66 25.62
CA ARG A 298 7.12 21.42 24.82
C ARG A 298 7.75 22.15 23.62
N VAL A 299 8.17 21.40 22.61
CA VAL A 299 8.99 21.93 21.48
C VAL A 299 8.29 22.96 20.58
N ARG A 300 6.95 23.00 20.48
CA ARG A 300 6.24 23.94 19.58
C ARG A 300 6.42 25.42 19.90
N HIS A 301 7.01 25.75 21.06
CA HIS A 301 7.18 27.12 21.52
C HIS A 301 8.63 27.47 21.85
N SER A 302 9.61 26.62 21.50
CA SER A 302 11.03 26.89 21.74
C SER A 302 11.74 27.26 20.43
N THR A 303 12.55 28.31 20.47
CA THR A 303 13.58 28.59 19.44
C THR A 303 14.84 27.75 19.63
N VAL A 304 14.90 27.01 20.73
CA VAL A 304 16.04 26.21 21.20
C VAL A 304 15.83 24.74 20.79
N VAL A 305 16.91 24.08 20.37
CA VAL A 305 16.87 22.65 20.03
C VAL A 305 16.72 21.79 21.30
N VAL A 306 16.12 20.60 21.16
CA VAL A 306 15.78 19.73 22.29
C VAL A 306 17.02 19.39 23.14
N SER A 307 18.18 19.17 22.53
CA SER A 307 19.42 18.85 23.25
C SER A 307 19.90 20.01 24.12
N GLU A 308 19.92 21.24 23.62
CA GLU A 308 20.31 22.43 24.38
C GLU A 308 19.35 22.69 25.56
N ALA A 309 18.06 22.43 25.36
CA ALA A 309 17.06 22.52 26.42
C ALA A 309 17.31 21.47 27.53
N VAL A 310 17.63 20.23 27.15
CA VAL A 310 17.98 19.17 28.10
C VAL A 310 19.29 19.48 28.83
N GLU A 311 20.35 19.91 28.14
CA GLU A 311 21.62 20.30 28.75
C GLU A 311 21.49 21.52 29.69
N THR A 312 20.62 22.47 29.36
CA THR A 312 20.32 23.61 30.23
C THR A 312 19.60 23.17 31.50
N TRP A 313 18.67 22.21 31.38
CA TRP A 313 18.02 21.60 32.53
C TRP A 313 19.00 20.77 33.38
N GLU A 314 19.90 19.99 32.77
CA GLU A 314 20.88 19.20 33.52
C GLU A 314 21.80 20.06 34.39
N ARG A 315 22.15 21.27 33.91
CA ARG A 315 23.02 22.20 34.65
C ARG A 315 22.34 22.98 35.77
N GLY A 316 21.03 23.24 35.66
CA GLY A 316 20.36 24.18 36.57
C GLY A 316 18.88 23.91 36.85
N GLY A 317 18.41 22.70 36.53
CA GLY A 317 17.04 22.25 36.71
C GLY A 317 16.00 23.07 35.94
N ILE A 318 14.75 22.98 36.39
CA ILE A 318 13.62 23.69 35.76
C ILE A 318 13.78 25.22 35.78
N ALA A 319 14.48 25.75 36.78
CA ALA A 319 14.70 27.19 36.93
C ALA A 319 15.57 27.76 35.79
N ALA A 320 16.64 27.05 35.40
CA ALA A 320 17.48 27.44 34.27
C ALA A 320 16.76 27.27 32.92
N LEU A 321 15.83 26.31 32.81
CA LEU A 321 15.10 26.02 31.59
C LEU A 321 13.95 27.01 31.31
N ARG A 322 13.24 27.46 32.36
CA ARG A 322 12.02 28.28 32.26
C ARG A 322 12.18 29.54 31.37
N PRO A 323 13.28 30.32 31.43
CA PRO A 323 13.46 31.49 30.56
C PRO A 323 13.42 31.19 29.05
N LEU A 324 13.79 29.97 28.64
CA LEU A 324 13.80 29.55 27.22
C LEU A 324 12.39 29.31 26.66
N PHE A 325 11.37 29.24 27.52
CA PHE A 325 9.97 28.98 27.17
C PHE A 325 9.07 30.20 27.35
N HIS A 326 9.66 31.40 27.40
CA HIS A 326 8.92 32.65 27.40
C HIS A 326 8.53 33.07 25.97
N ASN A 327 7.22 33.15 25.70
CA ASN A 327 6.70 33.61 24.43
C ASN A 327 6.66 35.14 24.39
N ARG A 328 7.69 35.74 23.79
CA ARG A 328 7.84 37.21 23.69
C ARG A 328 6.68 37.88 22.95
N TYR A 329 6.05 37.21 21.98
CA TYR A 329 4.94 37.80 21.22
C TYR A 329 3.65 37.92 22.05
N ARG A 330 3.42 36.98 22.97
CA ARG A 330 2.25 36.99 23.85
C ARG A 330 2.54 37.51 25.25
N ASN A 331 3.80 37.78 25.56
CA ASN A 331 4.29 38.04 26.91
C ASN A 331 3.85 36.96 27.92
N GLU A 332 3.82 35.70 27.48
CA GLU A 332 3.34 34.56 28.27
C GLU A 332 4.50 33.63 28.62
N GLN A 333 4.61 33.26 29.90
CA GLN A 333 5.51 32.20 30.33
C GLN A 333 4.83 30.84 30.12
N HIS A 334 5.43 29.96 29.32
CA HIS A 334 4.97 28.58 29.19
C HIS A 334 5.77 27.65 30.10
N GLU A 335 5.10 26.61 30.60
CA GLU A 335 5.77 25.52 31.29
C GLU A 335 6.60 24.68 30.29
N PRO A 336 7.90 24.42 30.56
CA PRO A 336 8.78 23.71 29.64
C PRO A 336 8.34 22.27 29.34
N PHE A 337 7.81 21.58 30.35
CA PHE A 337 7.36 20.19 30.22
C PHE A 337 5.84 20.09 30.18
N VAL A 338 5.34 19.09 29.45
CA VAL A 338 3.93 18.72 29.42
C VAL A 338 3.70 17.48 30.27
N SER A 339 2.72 17.53 31.16
CA SER A 339 2.23 16.32 31.82
C SER A 339 1.56 15.41 30.78
N PRO A 340 1.87 14.10 30.74
CA PRO A 340 1.14 13.16 29.92
C PRO A 340 -0.37 13.24 30.22
N VAL A 341 -1.20 13.39 29.18
CA VAL A 341 -2.66 13.38 29.32
C VAL A 341 -3.15 12.05 29.89
N GLN A 342 -2.43 10.96 29.57
CA GLN A 342 -2.75 9.63 30.05
C GLN A 342 -2.01 9.35 31.37
N ARG A 343 -2.77 9.19 32.46
CA ARG A 343 -2.23 8.83 33.79
C ARG A 343 -1.31 7.62 33.74
N GLY A 344 -1.66 6.58 32.97
CA GLY A 344 -0.82 5.38 32.82
C GLY A 344 0.57 5.67 32.23
N VAL A 345 0.68 6.61 31.29
CA VAL A 345 1.98 7.00 30.69
C VAL A 345 2.84 7.73 31.72
N LEU A 346 2.25 8.64 32.51
CA LEU A 346 2.97 9.30 33.61
C LEU A 346 3.49 8.29 34.64
N LEU A 347 2.60 7.39 35.10
CA LEU A 347 3.00 6.36 36.07
C LEU A 347 4.05 5.41 35.49
N GLY A 348 3.96 5.07 34.21
CA GLY A 348 4.96 4.28 33.51
C GLY A 348 6.34 4.96 33.44
N ALA A 349 6.38 6.26 33.13
CA ALA A 349 7.61 7.05 33.12
C ALA A 349 8.28 7.06 34.49
N LEU A 350 7.50 7.33 35.54
CA LEU A 350 7.98 7.37 36.92
C LEU A 350 8.51 6.00 37.36
N LEU A 351 7.81 4.91 37.04
CA LEU A 351 8.28 3.57 37.31
C LEU A 351 9.57 3.24 36.55
N GLY A 352 9.70 3.66 35.29
CA GLY A 352 10.93 3.46 34.52
C GLY A 352 12.13 4.17 35.13
N LEU A 353 11.96 5.43 35.55
CA LEU A 353 13.00 6.19 36.25
C LEU A 353 13.32 5.60 37.62
N TRP A 354 12.30 5.22 38.40
CA TRP A 354 12.48 4.59 39.70
C TRP A 354 13.27 3.29 39.55
N ASP A 355 12.86 2.41 38.64
CA ASP A 355 13.44 1.08 38.45
C ASP A 355 14.93 1.14 38.09
N ARG A 356 15.39 2.25 37.47
CA ARG A 356 16.79 2.40 37.00
C ARG A 356 17.65 3.33 37.84
N HIS A 357 17.09 4.42 38.33
CA HIS A 357 17.81 5.52 38.99
C HIS A 357 17.31 5.79 40.41
N GLY A 358 16.34 5.01 40.89
CA GLY A 358 15.79 5.11 42.24
C GLY A 358 14.67 6.15 42.39
N PRO A 359 14.00 6.17 43.56
CA PRO A 359 12.82 7.00 43.81
C PRO A 359 13.10 8.50 43.70
N ALA A 360 14.33 8.94 44.03
CA ALA A 360 14.73 10.34 43.96
C ALA A 360 14.67 10.92 42.53
N GLU A 361 14.92 10.10 41.51
CA GLU A 361 14.80 10.56 40.11
C GLU A 361 13.32 10.67 39.68
N ALA A 362 12.48 9.74 40.14
CA ALA A 362 11.04 9.83 39.92
C ALA A 362 10.43 11.06 40.62
N GLU A 363 10.88 11.37 41.84
CA GLU A 363 10.52 12.60 42.57
C GLU A 363 10.94 13.86 41.82
N ARG A 364 12.18 13.90 41.29
CA ARG A 364 12.63 15.02 40.45
C ARG A 364 11.72 15.23 39.24
N LEU A 365 11.29 14.15 38.57
CA LEU A 365 10.33 14.29 37.46
C LEU A 365 8.95 14.80 37.94
N ILE A 366 8.49 14.42 39.14
CA ILE A 366 7.24 14.96 39.71
C ILE A 366 7.34 16.48 39.90
N ASP A 367 8.50 16.97 40.32
CA ASP A 367 8.76 18.39 40.55
C ASP A 367 8.92 19.18 39.24
N ASP A 368 9.49 18.55 38.20
CA ASP A 368 9.64 19.14 36.87
C ASP A 368 8.29 19.32 36.13
N LEU A 369 7.27 18.51 36.46
CA LEU A 369 6.00 18.49 35.73
C LEU A 369 4.94 19.44 36.32
N PRO A 370 4.13 20.11 35.47
CA PRO A 370 3.05 20.99 35.92
C PRO A 370 1.82 20.17 36.38
N LEU A 371 1.98 19.41 37.46
CA LEU A 371 0.95 18.54 38.04
C LEU A 371 0.06 19.32 39.00
N ARG A 372 -1.20 18.90 39.12
CA ARG A 372 -2.10 19.42 40.18
C ARG A 372 -1.52 19.08 41.56
N PRO A 373 -1.56 19.98 42.56
CA PRO A 373 -0.93 19.77 43.87
C PRO A 373 -1.30 18.43 44.53
N GLY A 374 -2.58 18.05 44.51
CA GLY A 374 -3.03 16.77 45.07
C GLY A 374 -2.53 15.54 44.31
N VAL A 375 -2.27 15.66 43.00
CA VAL A 375 -1.67 14.57 42.20
C VAL A 375 -0.19 14.45 42.53
N ALA A 376 0.55 15.56 42.58
CA ALA A 376 1.97 15.57 42.96
C ALA A 376 2.17 15.02 44.37
N ALA A 377 1.40 15.49 45.37
CA ALA A 377 1.46 15.00 46.74
C ALA A 377 1.19 13.49 46.83
N LYS A 378 0.19 13.00 46.10
CA LYS A 378 -0.11 11.56 46.03
C LYS A 378 1.06 10.75 45.46
N LEU A 379 1.72 11.24 44.41
CA LEU A 379 2.85 10.55 43.79
C LEU A 379 4.09 10.59 44.68
N ARG A 380 4.40 11.72 45.33
CA ARG A 380 5.50 11.81 46.31
C ARG A 380 5.27 10.87 47.50
N ALA A 381 4.04 10.78 47.99
CA ALA A 381 3.69 9.83 49.03
C ALA A 381 3.90 8.37 48.60
N MET A 382 3.73 8.04 47.31
CA MET A 382 4.12 6.72 46.80
C MET A 382 5.63 6.57 46.79
N CYS A 383 6.41 7.57 46.33
CA CYS A 383 7.87 7.51 46.35
C CYS A 383 8.44 7.31 47.76
N ALA A 384 7.95 8.06 48.74
CA ALA A 384 8.35 7.96 50.14
C ALA A 384 8.05 6.60 50.80
N GLN A 385 7.12 5.81 50.25
CA GLN A 385 6.76 4.47 50.74
C GLN A 385 7.69 3.35 50.25
N GLY A 386 8.75 3.66 49.49
CA GLY A 386 9.69 2.65 48.99
C GLY A 386 9.00 1.58 48.12
N ASP A 387 9.35 0.31 48.31
CA ASP A 387 8.84 -0.80 47.50
C ASP A 387 7.31 -1.01 47.60
N ALA A 388 6.70 -0.69 48.75
CA ALA A 388 5.25 -0.74 48.91
C ALA A 388 4.57 0.31 48.01
N GLY A 389 5.14 1.52 47.97
CA GLY A 389 4.70 2.59 47.10
C GLY A 389 4.92 2.29 45.62
N ARG A 390 6.07 1.69 45.26
CA ARG A 390 6.38 1.20 43.91
C ARG A 390 5.38 0.14 43.43
N THR A 391 5.06 -0.82 44.29
CA THR A 391 4.06 -1.87 44.02
C THR A 391 2.67 -1.26 43.81
N ARG A 392 2.29 -0.30 44.65
CA ARG A 392 1.05 0.46 44.49
C ARG A 392 1.03 1.28 43.20
N MET A 393 2.15 1.89 42.82
CA MET A 393 2.28 2.65 41.58
C MET A 393 2.15 1.75 40.35
N ARG A 394 2.76 0.56 40.36
CA ARG A 394 2.56 -0.49 39.32
C ARG A 394 1.10 -0.88 39.22
N GLU A 395 0.44 -1.06 40.35
CA GLU A 395 -0.98 -1.42 40.38
C GLU A 395 -1.87 -0.30 39.84
N GLU A 396 -1.62 0.95 40.22
CA GLU A 396 -2.35 2.10 39.66
C GLU A 396 -2.06 2.30 38.18
N CYS A 397 -0.83 2.04 37.74
CA CYS A 397 -0.44 2.08 36.33
C CYS A 397 -1.24 1.03 35.54
N ARG A 398 -1.25 -0.22 36.01
CA ARG A 398 -2.07 -1.32 35.48
C ARG A 398 -3.55 -0.93 35.42
N ARG A 399 -4.14 -0.49 36.54
CA ARG A 399 -5.54 -0.04 36.59
C ARG A 399 -5.86 1.13 35.67
N ALA A 400 -4.94 2.08 35.51
CA ALA A 400 -5.12 3.23 34.63
C ALA A 400 -5.18 2.80 33.16
N PHE A 401 -4.42 1.76 32.80
CA PHE A 401 -4.51 1.13 31.50
C PHE A 401 -5.76 0.24 31.35
N ASP A 402 -6.25 -0.42 32.42
CA ASP A 402 -7.48 -1.23 32.40
C ASP A 402 -8.78 -0.41 32.31
N LYS A 403 -8.94 0.65 33.12
CA LYS A 403 -10.19 1.43 33.22
C LYS A 403 -10.63 2.09 31.92
N ARG A 404 -9.71 2.32 30.98
CA ARG A 404 -10.03 2.96 29.70
C ARG A 404 -10.40 1.95 28.62
N ALA A 405 -9.92 0.70 28.69
CA ALA A 405 -10.38 -0.38 27.82
C ALA A 405 -11.92 -0.51 27.87
N LEU A 406 -12.49 -0.43 29.08
CA LEU A 406 -13.95 -0.47 29.31
C LEU A 406 -14.72 0.80 28.85
N ARG A 407 -14.08 1.98 28.79
CA ARG A 407 -14.75 3.23 28.37
C ARG A 407 -14.73 3.46 26.86
N VAL A 408 -13.71 2.94 26.16
CA VAL A 408 -13.63 2.99 24.68
C VAL A 408 -14.62 2.00 24.06
N VAL A 409 -14.88 0.86 24.72
CA VAL A 409 -15.86 -0.14 24.27
C VAL A 409 -17.32 0.31 24.47
N ARG A 410 -17.61 1.24 25.39
CA ARG A 410 -19.00 1.58 25.79
C ARG A 410 -19.58 2.91 25.26
N ARG A 411 -18.84 3.71 24.50
CA ARG A 411 -19.38 4.94 23.90
C ARG A 411 -19.07 5.02 22.40
N GLU A 412 -20.15 5.00 21.63
CA GLU A 412 -20.34 5.40 20.22
C GLU A 412 -20.47 4.26 19.19
N PRO A 413 -21.72 3.96 18.76
CA PRO A 413 -22.04 3.71 17.36
C PRO A 413 -22.10 5.06 16.60
N LEU A 414 -21.57 5.09 15.37
CA LEU A 414 -21.52 6.19 14.37
C LEU A 414 -20.25 7.06 14.34
N GLY A 415 -19.44 6.88 13.28
CA GLY A 415 -18.63 7.94 12.66
C GLY A 415 -17.27 8.27 13.32
N PHE A 416 -16.24 7.50 12.96
CA PHE A 416 -14.83 7.66 13.36
C PHE A 416 -14.31 9.10 13.60
N ARG A 417 -13.92 9.41 14.86
CA ARG A 417 -12.65 10.09 15.23
C ARG A 417 -12.24 9.72 16.66
N VAL A 418 -11.32 8.75 16.80
CA VAL A 418 -10.23 8.64 17.81
C VAL A 418 -9.89 7.16 18.07
N GLY A 419 -8.60 6.81 17.90
CA GLY A 419 -7.97 5.65 18.55
C GLY A 419 -7.87 4.37 17.71
N ALA A 420 -6.94 4.34 16.77
CA ALA A 420 -6.35 3.09 16.26
C ALA A 420 -5.99 2.10 17.40
N PRO A 421 -5.91 0.78 17.15
CA PRO A 421 -5.42 -0.25 18.09
C PRO A 421 -3.92 -0.13 18.41
N GLY A 422 -3.31 1.05 18.24
CA GLY A 422 -1.99 1.37 18.76
C GLY A 422 -1.95 1.56 20.29
N HIS A 423 -3.05 1.29 21.01
CA HIS A 423 -3.10 1.32 22.47
C HIS A 423 -2.93 -0.11 23.03
N PRO A 424 -2.01 -0.38 23.98
CA PRO A 424 -1.68 -1.72 24.47
C PRO A 424 -2.85 -2.56 25.03
N ARG A 425 -4.03 -1.97 25.26
CA ARG A 425 -5.20 -2.66 25.82
C ARG A 425 -6.53 -2.47 25.06
N THR A 426 -6.57 -1.69 23.96
CA THR A 426 -7.48 -2.00 22.83
C THR A 426 -6.72 -2.89 21.86
N GLY A 427 -6.13 -3.94 22.44
CA GLY A 427 -5.43 -4.95 21.71
C GLY A 427 -6.44 -5.83 21.00
N TRP A 428 -5.94 -6.54 20.02
CA TRP A 428 -6.68 -7.50 19.25
C TRP A 428 -7.56 -8.49 20.04
N PRO A 429 -7.17 -9.00 21.24
CA PRO A 429 -8.03 -9.90 22.01
C PRO A 429 -9.39 -9.32 22.42
N VAL A 430 -9.48 -8.02 22.70
CA VAL A 430 -10.76 -7.38 23.09
C VAL A 430 -11.66 -7.23 21.87
N LEU A 431 -11.09 -6.86 20.72
CA LEU A 431 -11.82 -6.81 19.46
C LEU A 431 -12.29 -8.19 19.00
N LEU A 432 -11.47 -9.22 19.23
CA LEU A 432 -11.82 -10.62 18.97
C LEU A 432 -12.97 -11.10 19.85
N ALA A 433 -12.94 -10.80 21.15
CA ALA A 433 -14.03 -11.15 22.06
C ALA A 433 -15.34 -10.45 21.64
N ALA A 434 -15.30 -9.15 21.34
CA ALA A 434 -16.46 -8.43 20.83
C ALA A 434 -16.95 -8.99 19.49
N HIS A 435 -16.03 -9.33 18.58
CA HIS A 435 -16.36 -9.95 17.29
C HIS A 435 -17.01 -11.34 17.43
N ALA A 436 -16.57 -12.12 18.42
CA ALA A 436 -17.14 -13.43 18.72
C ALA A 436 -18.54 -13.33 19.34
N GLU A 437 -18.80 -12.29 20.15
CA GLU A 437 -20.12 -12.01 20.72
C GLU A 437 -21.09 -11.46 19.66
N GLU A 438 -20.63 -10.50 18.84
CA GLU A 438 -21.39 -9.91 17.74
C GLU A 438 -20.45 -9.72 16.53
N PRO A 439 -20.65 -10.46 15.43
CA PRO A 439 -19.83 -10.33 14.24
C PRO A 439 -19.75 -8.88 13.77
N LEU A 440 -18.53 -8.39 13.55
CA LEU A 440 -18.32 -7.02 13.09
C LEU A 440 -18.82 -6.95 11.66
N ASP A 441 -19.49 -5.86 11.32
CA ASP A 441 -19.87 -5.63 9.93
C ASP A 441 -18.61 -5.47 9.06
N GLY A 442 -18.74 -5.83 7.78
CA GLY A 442 -17.62 -5.82 6.84
C GLY A 442 -16.90 -4.47 6.77
N ALA A 443 -17.59 -3.33 6.89
CA ALA A 443 -16.94 -2.02 6.82
C ALA A 443 -16.11 -1.70 8.07
N THR A 444 -16.63 -2.05 9.25
CA THR A 444 -15.89 -1.94 10.51
C THR A 444 -14.68 -2.88 10.53
N ALA A 445 -14.87 -4.15 10.18
CA ALA A 445 -13.78 -5.12 10.10
C ALA A 445 -12.71 -4.68 9.09
N ARG A 446 -13.10 -4.13 7.93
CA ARG A 446 -12.17 -3.57 6.93
C ARG A 446 -11.35 -2.41 7.47
N THR A 447 -11.98 -1.49 8.18
CA THR A 447 -11.25 -0.38 8.80
C THR A 447 -10.25 -0.91 9.83
N LEU A 448 -10.62 -1.96 10.56
CA LEU A 448 -9.73 -2.62 11.50
C LEU A 448 -8.57 -3.35 10.80
N SER A 449 -8.82 -3.98 9.65
CA SER A 449 -7.80 -4.70 8.88
C SER A 449 -6.60 -3.84 8.44
N ALA A 450 -6.80 -2.53 8.32
CA ALA A 450 -5.73 -1.59 7.97
C ALA A 450 -4.75 -1.32 9.12
N PHE A 451 -5.05 -1.76 10.34
CA PHE A 451 -4.16 -1.57 11.48
C PHE A 451 -3.14 -2.71 11.63
N PRO A 452 -1.89 -2.40 12.03
CA PRO A 452 -0.85 -3.41 12.22
C PRO A 452 -1.25 -4.51 13.23
N GLY A 453 -0.96 -5.77 12.87
CA GLY A 453 -1.18 -6.95 13.73
C GLY A 453 -2.62 -7.48 13.75
N CYS A 454 -3.50 -7.04 12.83
CA CYS A 454 -4.90 -7.49 12.78
C CYS A 454 -5.03 -9.03 12.77
N PRO A 455 -5.80 -9.63 13.69
CA PRO A 455 -6.03 -11.08 13.79
C PRO A 455 -6.70 -11.64 12.57
N ALA A 456 -6.47 -12.93 12.36
CA ALA A 456 -7.03 -13.69 11.25
C ALA A 456 -8.57 -13.64 11.24
N GLU A 457 -9.22 -13.61 12.40
CA GLU A 457 -10.68 -13.64 12.54
C GLU A 457 -11.31 -12.30 12.11
N ILE A 458 -10.73 -11.17 12.53
CA ILE A 458 -11.16 -9.85 12.07
C ILE A 458 -10.83 -9.66 10.59
N LEU A 459 -9.69 -10.18 10.15
CA LEU A 459 -9.38 -10.26 8.73
C LEU A 459 -10.42 -11.11 8.00
N ALA A 460 -10.88 -12.24 8.52
CA ALA A 460 -11.91 -13.06 7.87
C ALA A 460 -13.25 -12.31 7.77
N ALA A 461 -13.68 -11.63 8.83
CA ALA A 461 -14.91 -10.84 8.83
C ALA A 461 -14.88 -9.63 7.88
N ALA A 462 -13.68 -9.09 7.65
CA ALA A 462 -13.44 -8.04 6.67
C ALA A 462 -13.45 -8.56 5.21
N ASP A 463 -13.53 -9.87 5.02
CA ASP A 463 -13.56 -10.58 3.73
C ASP A 463 -15.01 -10.98 3.37
N ASP A 464 -15.87 -9.99 3.20
CA ASP A 464 -17.30 -10.21 2.84
C ASP A 464 -17.52 -10.46 1.34
N GLY A 465 -16.46 -10.78 0.59
CA GLY A 465 -16.49 -10.90 -0.87
C GLY A 465 -16.69 -9.60 -1.64
N THR A 466 -16.92 -8.46 -0.96
CA THR A 466 -17.12 -7.15 -1.61
C THR A 466 -15.83 -6.34 -1.75
N VAL A 467 -14.81 -6.68 -0.95
CA VAL A 467 -13.50 -6.05 -1.05
C VAL A 467 -12.49 -7.03 -1.62
N LEU A 468 -12.11 -6.74 -2.86
CA LEU A 468 -11.09 -7.40 -3.63
C LEU A 468 -9.74 -7.27 -2.89
N ARG A 469 -9.39 -8.26 -2.08
CA ARG A 469 -8.09 -8.33 -1.39
C ARG A 469 -6.99 -8.78 -2.34
N ALA A 470 -6.66 -7.91 -3.27
CA ALA A 470 -5.33 -7.95 -3.85
C ALA A 470 -4.31 -7.55 -2.78
N ARG A 471 -3.64 -8.53 -2.19
CA ARG A 471 -2.62 -8.30 -1.17
C ARG A 471 -1.29 -7.95 -1.82
N TRP A 472 -1.21 -6.73 -2.36
CA TRP A 472 0.04 -6.22 -2.91
C TRP A 472 0.41 -4.89 -2.27
N PRO A 473 1.70 -4.70 -1.92
CA PRO A 473 2.18 -3.41 -1.46
C PRO A 473 2.07 -2.40 -2.60
N VAL A 474 1.10 -1.49 -2.49
CA VAL A 474 1.00 -0.32 -3.37
C VAL A 474 1.23 0.92 -2.52
N ARG A 475 2.22 1.74 -2.95
CA ARG A 475 2.58 3.09 -2.44
C ARG A 475 2.18 3.41 -0.99
N GLY A 476 2.57 2.52 -0.08
CA GLY A 476 2.65 2.82 1.35
C GLY A 476 1.38 2.65 2.19
N ARG A 477 0.32 1.97 1.72
CA ARG A 477 -0.82 1.52 2.56
C ARG A 477 -1.42 0.21 2.04
N TRP A 478 -2.08 -0.53 2.94
CA TRP A 478 -3.02 -1.60 2.58
C TRP A 478 -4.38 -0.92 2.36
N CYS A 479 -4.99 -1.07 1.19
CA CYS A 479 -6.11 -0.21 0.80
C CYS A 479 -7.46 -0.92 0.83
N SER A 480 -8.45 -0.23 1.40
CA SER A 480 -9.87 -0.55 1.31
C SER A 480 -10.53 0.46 0.36
N ALA A 481 -11.17 -0.02 -0.70
CA ALA A 481 -11.92 0.83 -1.61
C ALA A 481 -13.26 1.25 -0.99
N THR A 482 -13.49 2.54 -0.78
CA THR A 482 -14.84 3.12 -0.72
C THR A 482 -14.95 4.07 -1.91
N GLY A 483 -15.39 3.54 -3.05
CA GLY A 483 -15.52 4.29 -4.29
C GLY A 483 -16.72 5.22 -4.25
N GLN A 484 -16.48 6.54 -4.25
CA GLN A 484 -17.55 7.51 -4.55
C GLN A 484 -17.17 8.67 -5.50
N ASP A 485 -15.91 8.88 -5.87
CA ASP A 485 -15.53 9.94 -6.83
C ASP A 485 -14.65 9.42 -7.96
N HIS A 486 -15.26 8.75 -8.94
CA HIS A 486 -14.51 8.22 -10.09
C HIS A 486 -14.77 9.03 -11.38
N VAL A 487 -13.71 9.41 -12.09
CA VAL A 487 -13.76 10.18 -13.36
C VAL A 487 -14.72 9.58 -14.40
N TYR A 488 -14.89 8.25 -14.36
CA TYR A 488 -15.79 7.51 -15.25
C TYR A 488 -17.28 7.87 -15.08
N THR A 489 -17.77 8.09 -13.85
CA THR A 489 -19.18 8.41 -13.64
C THR A 489 -19.54 9.78 -14.21
N ASN A 490 -18.60 10.74 -14.14
CA ASN A 490 -18.77 12.07 -14.70
C ASN A 490 -18.69 12.08 -16.23
N GLU A 491 -17.73 11.39 -16.84
CA GLU A 491 -17.61 11.32 -18.31
C GLU A 491 -18.71 10.45 -18.96
N ALA A 492 -19.11 9.34 -18.34
CA ALA A 492 -20.27 8.56 -18.81
C ALA A 492 -21.57 9.37 -18.72
N ARG A 493 -21.75 10.16 -17.66
CA ARG A 493 -22.88 11.09 -17.53
C ARG A 493 -22.83 12.17 -18.62
N ARG A 494 -21.65 12.74 -18.87
CA ARG A 494 -21.46 13.75 -19.93
C ARG A 494 -21.77 13.19 -21.31
N LEU A 495 -21.27 12.00 -21.65
CA LEU A 495 -21.53 11.38 -22.94
C LEU A 495 -23.02 11.07 -23.13
N ARG A 496 -23.72 10.58 -22.10
CA ARG A 496 -25.19 10.42 -22.15
C ARG A 496 -25.91 11.72 -22.48
N VAL A 497 -25.51 12.83 -21.83
CA VAL A 497 -26.10 14.15 -22.08
C VAL A 497 -25.80 14.62 -23.51
N GLU A 498 -24.58 14.44 -23.99
CA GLU A 498 -24.18 14.82 -25.35
C GLU A 498 -24.90 13.99 -26.42
N SER A 499 -24.97 12.66 -26.26
CA SER A 499 -25.70 11.77 -27.16
C SER A 499 -27.21 12.08 -27.20
N ALA A 500 -27.79 12.54 -26.09
CA ALA A 500 -29.18 13.00 -26.07
C ALA A 500 -29.37 14.37 -26.77
N LYS A 501 -28.36 15.24 -26.74
CA LYS A 501 -28.41 16.59 -27.31
C LYS A 501 -28.05 16.66 -28.79
N ILE A 502 -27.24 15.73 -29.28
CA ILE A 502 -26.73 15.72 -30.66
C ILE A 502 -27.27 14.46 -31.34
N PRO A 503 -28.45 14.53 -31.98
CA PRO A 503 -28.94 13.44 -32.81
C PRO A 503 -27.89 13.07 -33.86
N GLY A 504 -27.59 11.78 -34.00
CA GLY A 504 -26.62 11.34 -35.00
C GLY A 504 -25.15 11.39 -34.55
N LEU A 505 -24.83 11.68 -33.28
CA LEU A 505 -23.44 11.83 -32.82
C LEU A 505 -22.56 10.61 -33.15
N ALA A 506 -23.12 9.41 -33.03
CA ALA A 506 -22.40 8.17 -33.33
C ALA A 506 -22.24 7.95 -34.85
N GLU A 507 -23.20 8.44 -35.64
CA GLU A 507 -23.22 8.41 -37.10
C GLU A 507 -22.21 9.41 -37.70
N GLN A 508 -21.94 10.51 -37.01
CA GLN A 508 -20.94 11.52 -37.43
C GLN A 508 -19.53 10.95 -37.56
N VAL A 509 -19.20 9.86 -36.87
CA VAL A 509 -17.91 9.16 -37.02
C VAL A 509 -17.66 8.74 -38.47
N PHE A 510 -18.72 8.37 -39.19
CA PHE A 510 -18.66 7.76 -40.53
C PHE A 510 -19.21 8.65 -41.65
N SER A 511 -19.61 9.89 -41.34
CA SER A 511 -20.30 10.76 -42.30
C SER A 511 -19.37 11.38 -43.36
N GLY A 512 -18.06 11.38 -43.11
CA GLY A 512 -17.10 12.13 -43.93
C GLY A 512 -17.23 13.66 -43.80
N LEU A 513 -18.11 14.17 -42.93
CA LEU A 513 -18.37 15.62 -42.80
C LEU A 513 -17.47 16.30 -41.76
N VAL A 514 -16.72 15.53 -40.98
CA VAL A 514 -15.83 16.05 -39.94
C VAL A 514 -14.39 15.58 -40.15
N PRO A 515 -13.39 16.37 -39.72
CA PRO A 515 -12.00 15.93 -39.75
C PRO A 515 -11.80 14.61 -39.03
N ALA A 516 -10.93 13.75 -39.56
CA ALA A 516 -10.68 12.39 -39.04
C ALA A 516 -10.40 12.39 -37.52
N GLY A 517 -9.65 13.39 -37.05
CA GLY A 517 -9.35 13.52 -35.62
C GLY A 517 -10.59 13.63 -34.74
N LYS A 518 -11.55 14.48 -35.12
CA LYS A 518 -12.80 14.66 -34.36
C LYS A 518 -13.68 13.41 -34.43
N ALA A 519 -13.78 12.76 -35.59
CA ALA A 519 -14.52 11.50 -35.74
C ALA A 519 -13.96 10.42 -34.80
N LEU A 520 -12.63 10.27 -34.77
CA LEU A 520 -11.95 9.27 -33.96
C LEU A 520 -12.01 9.58 -32.46
N ASP A 521 -11.99 10.85 -32.07
CA ASP A 521 -12.22 11.25 -30.67
C ASP A 521 -13.63 10.87 -30.20
N VAL A 522 -14.66 11.08 -31.04
CA VAL A 522 -16.03 10.66 -30.73
C VAL A 522 -16.13 9.13 -30.64
N TYR A 523 -15.53 8.42 -31.60
CA TYR A 523 -15.48 6.95 -31.58
C TYR A 523 -14.82 6.41 -30.32
N ASP A 524 -13.64 6.92 -29.93
CA ASP A 524 -12.93 6.53 -28.72
C ASP A 524 -13.75 6.77 -27.45
N ARG A 525 -14.40 7.93 -27.36
CA ARG A 525 -15.28 8.24 -26.21
C ARG A 525 -16.45 7.27 -26.12
N ILE A 526 -17.06 6.89 -27.24
CA ILE A 526 -18.11 5.87 -27.26
C ILE A 526 -17.56 4.51 -26.79
N GLN A 527 -16.39 4.08 -27.31
CA GLN A 527 -15.79 2.81 -26.91
C GLN A 527 -15.45 2.75 -25.41
N ARG A 528 -15.05 3.87 -24.79
CA ARG A 528 -14.69 3.92 -23.37
C ARG A 528 -15.88 4.13 -22.44
N TYR A 529 -16.77 5.05 -22.78
CA TYR A 529 -17.80 5.59 -21.87
C TYR A 529 -19.22 5.34 -22.36
N GLY A 530 -19.40 4.51 -23.39
CA GLY A 530 -20.71 4.12 -23.90
C GLY A 530 -21.67 3.73 -22.77
N PRO A 531 -22.92 4.22 -22.79
CA PRO A 531 -23.87 4.02 -21.70
C PRO A 531 -24.26 2.56 -21.52
N ASP A 532 -24.20 1.77 -22.59
CA ASP A 532 -24.46 0.34 -22.63
C ASP A 532 -23.54 -0.37 -23.64
N ALA A 533 -23.44 -1.69 -23.51
CA ALA A 533 -22.56 -2.53 -24.34
C ALA A 533 -23.06 -2.68 -25.79
N SER A 534 -24.35 -2.47 -26.05
CA SER A 534 -24.95 -2.61 -27.38
C SER A 534 -24.47 -1.50 -28.31
N LEU A 535 -24.49 -0.24 -27.85
CA LEU A 535 -23.97 0.88 -28.62
C LEU A 535 -22.48 0.69 -28.95
N VAL A 536 -21.69 0.26 -27.97
CA VAL A 536 -20.25 -0.01 -28.15
C VAL A 536 -20.03 -1.09 -29.21
N GLY A 537 -20.80 -2.18 -29.14
CA GLY A 537 -20.78 -3.29 -30.11
C GLY A 537 -21.13 -2.84 -31.53
N ALA A 538 -22.28 -2.18 -31.70
CA ALA A 538 -22.74 -1.70 -33.01
C ALA A 538 -21.74 -0.74 -33.68
N GLN A 539 -21.15 0.17 -32.90
CA GLN A 539 -20.13 1.10 -33.42
C GLN A 539 -18.84 0.38 -33.81
N ARG A 540 -18.44 -0.66 -33.07
CA ARG A 540 -17.28 -1.48 -33.42
C ARG A 540 -17.52 -2.27 -34.70
N GLU A 541 -18.68 -2.89 -34.86
CA GLU A 541 -19.05 -3.61 -36.10
C GLU A 541 -19.07 -2.67 -37.30
N ARG A 542 -19.64 -1.47 -37.13
CA ARG A 542 -19.66 -0.45 -38.18
C ARG A 542 -18.26 0.02 -38.56
N MET A 543 -17.39 0.27 -37.58
CA MET A 543 -15.98 0.60 -37.84
C MET A 543 -15.27 -0.53 -38.60
N LEU A 544 -15.48 -1.78 -38.23
CA LEU A 544 -14.89 -2.93 -38.93
C LEU A 544 -15.40 -3.08 -40.37
N ALA A 545 -16.69 -2.82 -40.62
CA ALA A 545 -17.24 -2.79 -41.97
C ALA A 545 -16.60 -1.65 -42.79
N TYR A 546 -16.48 -0.46 -42.18
CA TYR A 546 -15.88 0.71 -42.80
C TYR A 546 -14.41 0.48 -43.17
N LEU A 547 -13.62 -0.11 -42.27
CA LEU A 547 -12.23 -0.44 -42.54
C LEU A 547 -12.10 -1.48 -43.66
N ARG A 548 -12.98 -2.49 -43.72
CA ARG A 548 -12.98 -3.48 -44.80
C ARG A 548 -13.35 -2.88 -46.15
N GLU A 549 -14.30 -1.96 -46.18
CA GLU A 549 -14.71 -1.26 -47.40
C GLU A 549 -13.56 -0.46 -48.02
N TYR A 550 -12.82 0.32 -47.21
CA TYR A 550 -11.78 1.21 -47.73
C TYR A 550 -10.39 0.57 -47.83
N LEU A 551 -10.01 -0.31 -46.91
CA LEU A 551 -8.66 -0.87 -46.83
C LEU A 551 -8.57 -2.34 -47.25
N GLY A 552 -9.71 -3.03 -47.38
CA GLY A 552 -9.77 -4.47 -47.58
C GLY A 552 -9.23 -5.29 -46.39
N GLU A 553 -8.81 -6.52 -46.68
CA GLU A 553 -8.26 -7.46 -45.69
C GLU A 553 -6.73 -7.36 -45.55
N GLY A 554 -6.07 -6.56 -46.38
CA GLY A 554 -4.61 -6.42 -46.38
C GLY A 554 -4.08 -5.69 -45.13
N ILE A 555 -2.95 -6.17 -44.58
CA ILE A 555 -2.29 -5.52 -43.45
C ILE A 555 -1.55 -4.24 -43.85
N GLU A 556 -0.98 -4.17 -45.06
CA GLU A 556 -0.20 -3.01 -45.49
C GLU A 556 -1.01 -1.70 -45.57
N PRO A 557 -2.22 -1.68 -46.18
CA PRO A 557 -3.08 -0.50 -46.12
C PRO A 557 -3.35 -0.01 -44.70
N ARG A 558 -3.53 -0.93 -43.74
CA ARG A 558 -3.74 -0.60 -42.32
C ARG A 558 -2.50 0.00 -41.67
N VAL A 559 -1.31 -0.53 -41.97
CA VAL A 559 -0.03 0.02 -41.49
C VAL A 559 0.21 1.42 -42.05
N VAL A 560 -0.08 1.63 -43.35
CA VAL A 560 0.03 2.95 -43.97
C VAL A 560 -0.96 3.93 -43.34
N ALA A 561 -2.23 3.54 -43.15
CA ALA A 561 -3.24 4.37 -42.48
C ALA A 561 -2.79 4.79 -41.08
N ALA A 562 -2.26 3.84 -40.30
CA ALA A 562 -1.71 4.13 -38.98
C ALA A 562 -0.52 5.08 -39.03
N ARG A 563 0.37 5.00 -40.03
CA ARG A 563 1.51 5.94 -40.15
C ARG A 563 1.08 7.35 -40.52
N LEU A 564 0.06 7.49 -41.37
CA LEU A 564 -0.46 8.79 -41.82
C LEU A 564 -1.29 9.50 -40.73
N ALA A 565 -1.97 8.75 -39.87
CA ALA A 565 -2.97 9.29 -38.95
C ALA A 565 -2.52 10.51 -38.11
N PRO A 566 -1.32 10.53 -37.46
CA PRO A 566 -0.94 11.65 -36.60
C PRO A 566 -0.87 13.00 -37.33
N SER A 567 -0.48 13.03 -38.60
CA SER A 567 -0.33 14.27 -39.37
C SER A 567 -1.49 14.55 -40.33
N PHE A 568 -2.43 13.63 -40.50
CA PHE A 568 -3.51 13.78 -41.47
C PHE A 568 -4.51 14.88 -41.07
N ALA A 569 -4.89 15.72 -42.05
CA ALA A 569 -5.79 16.86 -41.87
C ALA A 569 -7.19 16.65 -42.46
N GLY A 570 -7.36 15.68 -43.35
CA GLY A 570 -8.62 15.37 -44.02
C GLY A 570 -9.61 14.57 -43.17
N THR A 571 -10.62 14.02 -43.84
CA THR A 571 -11.69 13.20 -43.25
C THR A 571 -11.24 11.75 -43.05
N LEU A 572 -11.99 10.98 -42.26
CA LEU A 572 -11.68 9.56 -42.06
C LEU A 572 -11.69 8.75 -43.38
N PRO A 573 -12.69 8.85 -44.27
CA PRO A 573 -12.64 8.15 -45.56
C PRO A 573 -11.48 8.59 -46.45
N GLU A 574 -11.14 9.88 -46.48
CA GLU A 574 -9.96 10.38 -47.23
C GLU A 574 -8.65 9.76 -46.72
N LEU A 575 -8.49 9.64 -45.40
CA LEU A 575 -7.33 8.96 -44.80
C LEU A 575 -7.24 7.52 -45.28
N LEU A 576 -8.35 6.77 -45.18
CA LEU A 576 -8.37 5.34 -45.52
C LEU A 576 -8.14 5.12 -47.01
N ALA A 577 -8.78 5.92 -47.88
CA ALA A 577 -8.55 5.85 -49.33
C ALA A 577 -7.10 6.19 -49.71
N THR A 578 -6.52 7.23 -49.09
CA THR A 578 -5.11 7.60 -49.30
C THR A 578 -4.18 6.46 -48.88
N ALA A 579 -4.48 5.81 -47.75
CA ALA A 579 -3.69 4.70 -47.26
C ALA A 579 -3.78 3.45 -48.14
N ALA A 580 -4.96 3.14 -48.67
CA ALA A 580 -5.14 2.05 -49.63
C ALA A 580 -4.37 2.30 -50.93
N ALA A 581 -4.46 3.52 -51.48
CA ALA A 581 -3.75 3.91 -52.70
C ALA A 581 -2.22 3.89 -52.54
N ALA A 582 -1.70 4.20 -51.35
CA ALA A 582 -0.27 4.19 -51.08
C ALA A 582 0.30 2.80 -50.73
N ALA A 583 -0.56 1.80 -50.52
CA ALA A 583 -0.16 0.43 -50.17
C ALA A 583 -0.23 -0.57 -51.35
N GLY A 584 -0.98 -0.23 -52.40
CA GLY A 584 -0.96 -0.92 -53.70
C GLY A 584 0.12 -0.36 -54.60
#